data_AF-A0A1G9A7B9-F1
#
_entry.id   AF-A0A1G9A7B9-F1
#
_cell.length_a   1.000
_cell.length_b   1.000
_cell.length_c   1.000
_cell.angle_alpha   90.00
_cell.angle_beta   90.00
_cell.angle_gamma   90.00
#
_symmetry.space_group_name_H-M   'P 1'
#
loop_
_entity.id
_entity.type
_entity.pdbx_description
1 polymer ?
#
loop_
_entity_poly.entity_id
_entity_poly.type
_entity_poly.pdbx_seq_one_letter_code
_entity_poly.pdbx_strand_id
1 'polypeptide(L)'
;MTPQATIDIAAENFAFNKKRITVPAGAEVTINFDNRDEGIPHNVAVYTDSSAATAISIGEIITGPARATYTFTAPAKPGTYFFRCDVHPSMNGEFIVE
;
A
#
# COMPACT_ATOMS: atom_id res chain seq x y z
N MET A 1 16.74 12.80 -12.01
CA MET A 1 15.94 11.60 -12.32
C MET A 1 15.12 11.30 -11.10
N THR A 2 13.82 11.04 -11.24
CA THR A 2 12.95 10.67 -10.10
C THR A 2 13.36 9.29 -9.59
N PRO A 3 13.57 9.08 -8.28
CA PRO A 3 13.80 7.74 -7.74
C PRO A 3 12.63 6.81 -8.07
N GLN A 4 12.89 5.52 -8.20
CA GLN A 4 11.85 4.49 -8.41
C GLN A 4 11.90 3.47 -7.27
N ALA A 5 10.74 2.98 -6.86
CA ALA A 5 10.63 1.92 -5.87
C ALA A 5 9.54 0.92 -6.28
N THR A 6 9.87 -0.37 -6.31
CA THR A 6 8.92 -1.46 -6.56
C THR A 6 8.70 -2.26 -5.29
N ILE A 7 7.44 -2.44 -4.91
CA ILE A 7 7.02 -3.09 -3.66
C ILE A 7 6.10 -4.26 -3.98
N ASP A 8 6.54 -5.49 -3.68
CA ASP A 8 5.68 -6.67 -3.73
C ASP A 8 5.02 -6.89 -2.37
N ILE A 9 3.70 -6.84 -2.29
CA ILE A 9 2.93 -7.02 -1.06
C ILE A 9 1.81 -8.03 -1.30
N ALA A 10 1.62 -8.94 -0.35
CA ALA A 10 0.59 -9.96 -0.43
C ALA A 10 -0.41 -9.83 0.71
N ALA A 11 -1.69 -10.10 0.44
CA ALA A 11 -2.72 -10.33 1.44
C ALA A 11 -2.96 -11.84 1.58
N GLU A 12 -2.86 -12.35 2.80
CA GLU A 12 -3.11 -13.75 3.16
C GLU A 12 -3.52 -13.83 4.64
N ASN A 13 -4.55 -14.62 4.96
CA ASN A 13 -5.15 -14.75 6.28
C ASN A 13 -5.56 -13.42 6.91
N PHE A 14 -6.21 -12.52 6.14
CA PHE A 14 -6.60 -11.18 6.60
C PHE A 14 -5.41 -10.37 7.15
N ALA A 15 -4.23 -10.54 6.56
CA ALA A 15 -3.02 -9.81 6.92
C ALA A 15 -2.18 -9.49 5.68
N PHE A 16 -1.52 -8.32 5.70
CA PHE A 16 -0.43 -8.08 4.78
C PHE A 16 0.85 -8.80 5.24
N ASN A 17 1.61 -9.34 4.30
CA ASN A 17 2.94 -9.89 4.57
C ASN A 17 4.00 -8.83 4.95
N LYS A 18 3.66 -7.54 4.86
CA LYS A 18 4.49 -6.41 5.25
C LYS A 18 3.79 -5.59 6.33
N LYS A 19 4.57 -5.15 7.32
CA LYS A 19 4.16 -4.16 8.32
C LYS A 19 4.82 -2.78 8.12
N ARG A 20 5.86 -2.74 7.29
CA ARG A 20 6.60 -1.52 6.93
C ARG A 20 6.96 -1.55 5.46
N ILE A 21 6.84 -0.41 4.80
CA ILE A 21 7.32 -0.14 3.44
C ILE A 21 8.18 1.12 3.54
N THR A 22 9.40 1.11 2.99
CA THR A 22 10.28 2.28 2.95
C THR A 22 10.57 2.63 1.49
N VAL A 23 10.41 3.90 1.12
CA VAL A 23 10.68 4.40 -0.24
C VAL A 23 11.37 5.77 -0.19
N PRO A 24 12.12 6.16 -1.24
CA PRO A 24 12.69 7.50 -1.29
C PRO A 24 11.62 8.59 -1.41
N ALA A 25 11.91 9.77 -0.87
CA ALA A 25 11.11 10.98 -1.04
C ALA A 25 10.90 11.31 -2.53
N GLY A 26 9.63 11.51 -2.89
CA GLY A 26 9.23 11.81 -4.27
C GLY A 26 9.42 10.66 -5.26
N ALA A 27 9.66 9.43 -4.81
CA ALA A 27 9.83 8.29 -5.70
C ALA A 27 8.55 7.97 -6.48
N GLU A 28 8.72 7.50 -7.72
CA GLU A 28 7.66 6.77 -8.43
C GLU A 28 7.59 5.35 -7.85
N VAL A 29 6.49 5.07 -7.15
CA VAL A 29 6.26 3.81 -6.46
C VAL A 29 5.35 2.92 -7.30
N THR A 30 5.78 1.68 -7.52
CA THR A 30 4.97 0.60 -8.10
C THR A 30 4.69 -0.43 -7.02
N ILE A 31 3.42 -0.62 -6.66
CA ILE A 31 2.98 -1.72 -5.79
C ILE A 31 2.47 -2.86 -6.65
N ASN A 32 3.08 -4.04 -6.52
CA ASN A 32 2.54 -5.29 -7.03
C ASN A 32 1.79 -5.98 -5.90
N PHE A 33 0.45 -5.94 -5.96
CA PHE A 33 -0.40 -6.53 -4.95
C PHE A 33 -0.84 -7.95 -5.36
N ASP A 34 -0.64 -8.90 -4.46
CA ASP A 34 -1.01 -10.31 -4.60
C ASP A 34 -2.06 -10.66 -3.53
N ASN A 35 -3.34 -10.62 -3.89
CA ASN A 35 -4.41 -11.04 -3.00
C ASN A 35 -4.56 -12.57 -3.08
N ARG A 36 -4.20 -13.27 -2.01
CA ARG A 36 -4.24 -14.74 -1.93
C ARG A 36 -5.45 -15.28 -1.18
N ASP A 37 -6.22 -14.41 -0.50
CA ASP A 37 -7.39 -14.82 0.26
C ASP A 37 -8.57 -15.10 -0.68
N GLU A 38 -8.97 -16.37 -0.77
CA GLU A 38 -10.00 -16.84 -1.68
C GLU A 38 -11.37 -16.22 -1.38
N GLY A 39 -11.96 -15.55 -2.37
CA GLY A 39 -13.26 -14.90 -2.26
C GLY A 39 -13.26 -13.63 -1.40
N ILE A 40 -12.11 -13.20 -0.86
CA ILE A 40 -12.04 -12.03 0.02
C ILE A 40 -11.52 -10.80 -0.75
N PRO A 41 -12.24 -9.67 -0.72
CA PRO A 41 -11.81 -8.44 -1.37
C PRO A 41 -10.78 -7.69 -0.52
N HIS A 42 -9.68 -7.28 -1.17
CA HIS A 42 -8.62 -6.47 -0.56
C HIS A 42 -8.09 -5.42 -1.54
N ASN A 43 -7.52 -4.36 -0.98
CA ASN A 43 -6.70 -3.37 -1.69
C ASN A 43 -5.51 -2.96 -0.82
N VAL A 44 -4.62 -2.15 -1.38
CA VAL A 44 -3.59 -1.42 -0.63
C VAL A 44 -3.78 0.07 -0.88
N ALA A 45 -4.08 0.82 0.18
CA ALA A 45 -4.24 2.27 0.14
C ALA A 45 -3.21 2.93 1.07
N VAL A 46 -2.67 4.08 0.65
CA VAL A 46 -1.67 4.87 1.38
C VAL A 46 -2.29 6.22 1.74
N TYR A 47 -2.09 6.65 2.98
CA TYR A 47 -2.69 7.83 3.60
C TYR A 47 -1.64 8.66 4.35
N THR A 48 -1.98 9.91 4.64
CA THR A 48 -1.15 10.79 5.49
C THR A 48 -0.90 10.19 6.88
N ASP A 49 -1.92 9.54 7.44
CA ASP A 49 -1.89 8.96 8.78
C ASP A 49 -3.03 7.95 8.97
N SER A 50 -3.09 7.34 10.16
CA SER A 50 -4.05 6.28 10.50
C SER A 50 -5.53 6.70 10.54
N SER A 51 -5.84 8.00 10.53
CA SER A 51 -7.23 8.46 10.37
C SER A 51 -7.79 8.11 8.99
N ALA A 52 -6.90 7.92 8.02
CA ALA A 52 -7.22 7.72 6.61
C ALA A 52 -8.14 8.80 6.02
N ALA A 53 -8.08 10.02 6.55
CA ALA A 53 -8.86 11.15 6.06
C ALA A 53 -8.30 11.72 4.75
N THR A 54 -6.98 11.65 4.54
CA THR A 54 -6.30 12.18 3.35
C THR A 54 -5.52 11.09 2.65
N ALA A 55 -6.01 10.68 1.48
CA ALA A 55 -5.38 9.66 0.65
C ALA A 55 -4.20 10.20 -0.14
N ILE A 56 -3.14 9.40 -0.23
CA ILE A 56 -2.01 9.58 -1.15
C ILE A 56 -2.21 8.69 -2.38
N SER A 57 -2.66 7.45 -2.16
CA SER A 57 -2.96 6.48 -3.22
C SER A 57 -4.04 5.53 -2.75
N ILE A 58 -5.00 5.20 -3.62
CA ILE A 58 -6.04 4.20 -3.36
C ILE A 58 -5.91 3.12 -4.44
N GLY A 59 -5.46 1.94 -4.04
CA GLY A 59 -5.45 0.78 -4.93
C GLY A 59 -6.87 0.27 -5.21
N GLU A 60 -7.06 -0.31 -6.40
CA GLU A 60 -8.27 -1.04 -6.77
C GLU A 60 -8.55 -2.18 -5.77
N ILE A 61 -9.82 -2.36 -5.40
CA ILE A 61 -10.26 -3.51 -4.60
C ILE A 61 -10.41 -4.72 -5.53
N ILE A 62 -9.61 -5.75 -5.28
CA ILE A 62 -9.65 -7.01 -6.03
C ILE A 62 -10.07 -8.16 -5.10
N THR A 63 -10.90 -9.07 -5.60
CA THR A 63 -11.29 -10.30 -4.89
C THR A 63 -10.28 -11.40 -5.21
N GLY A 64 -9.70 -12.00 -4.18
CA GLY A 64 -8.68 -13.04 -4.32
C GLY A 64 -9.25 -14.40 -4.79
N PRO A 65 -8.43 -15.28 -5.37
CA PRO A 65 -7.03 -15.06 -5.74
C PRO A 65 -6.90 -14.18 -6.98
N ALA A 66 -6.20 -13.04 -6.85
CA ALA A 66 -6.04 -12.06 -7.93
C ALA A 66 -4.81 -11.16 -7.70
N ARG A 67 -4.37 -10.48 -8.76
CA ARG A 67 -3.26 -9.52 -8.70
C ARG A 67 -3.65 -8.18 -9.30
N ALA A 68 -3.09 -7.12 -8.76
CA ALA A 68 -3.18 -5.77 -9.31
C ALA A 68 -1.85 -5.04 -9.16
N THR A 69 -1.65 -4.02 -10.01
CA THR A 69 -0.49 -3.14 -9.95
C THR A 69 -0.96 -1.70 -9.78
N TYR A 70 -0.40 -1.00 -8.80
CA TYR A 70 -0.71 0.41 -8.53
C TYR A 70 0.55 1.25 -8.71
N THR A 71 0.43 2.39 -9.40
CA THR A 71 1.53 3.35 -9.56
C THR A 71 1.14 4.70 -8.99
N PHE A 72 2.03 5.31 -8.20
CA PHE A 72 1.81 6.64 -7.63
C PHE A 72 3.15 7.29 -7.27
N THR A 73 3.15 8.61 -7.07
CA THR A 73 4.32 9.34 -6.56
C THR A 73 4.25 9.41 -5.03
N ALA A 74 5.31 8.95 -4.36
CA ALA A 74 5.46 9.10 -2.92
C ALA A 74 5.51 10.58 -2.52
N PRO A 75 5.11 10.92 -1.29
CA PRO A 75 5.29 12.27 -0.76
C PRO A 75 6.73 12.77 -0.93
N ALA A 76 6.89 14.05 -1.26
CA ALA A 76 8.22 14.68 -1.34
C ALA A 76 8.81 15.00 0.05
N LYS A 77 7.99 14.98 1.10
CA LYS A 77 8.42 15.23 2.47
C LYS A 77 8.75 13.90 3.14
N PRO A 78 9.99 13.70 3.63
CA PRO A 78 10.31 12.54 4.46
C PRO A 78 9.43 12.47 5.71
N GLY A 79 9.10 11.27 6.15
CA GLY A 79 8.28 11.04 7.32
C GLY A 79 7.60 9.68 7.35
N THR A 80 6.85 9.44 8.42
CA THR A 80 6.03 8.24 8.59
C THR A 80 4.60 8.55 8.15
N TYR A 81 4.16 7.79 7.16
CA TYR A 81 2.82 7.74 6.61
C TYR A 81 2.20 6.39 6.94
N PHE A 82 0.99 6.14 6.43
CA PHE A 82 0.20 4.96 6.79
C PHE A 82 -0.28 4.24 5.55
N PHE A 83 -0.31 2.90 5.59
CA PHE A 83 -1.03 2.12 4.58
C PHE A 83 -1.99 1.12 5.22
N ARG A 84 -3.11 0.86 4.56
CA ARG A 84 -4.10 -0.14 4.99
C ARG A 84 -4.83 -0.81 3.83
N CYS A 85 -5.56 -1.87 4.13
CA CYS A 85 -6.71 -2.28 3.35
C CYS A 85 -7.93 -1.46 3.80
N ASP A 86 -8.68 -0.89 2.87
CA ASP A 86 -9.90 -0.12 3.18
C ASP A 86 -11.08 -1.01 3.54
N VAL A 87 -11.11 -2.23 3.00
CA VAL A 87 -12.12 -3.24 3.33
C VAL A 87 -11.91 -3.77 4.76
N HIS A 88 -10.64 -3.90 5.18
CA HIS A 88 -10.24 -4.49 6.46
C HIS A 88 -9.26 -3.57 7.19
N PRO A 89 -9.71 -2.54 7.91
CA PRO A 89 -8.82 -1.52 8.50
C PRO A 89 -7.78 -2.03 9.50
N SER A 90 -7.95 -3.23 10.06
CA SER A 90 -6.95 -3.92 10.90
C SER A 90 -5.73 -4.42 10.11
N MET A 91 -5.86 -4.56 8.78
CA MET A 91 -4.76 -4.86 7.86
C MET A 91 -4.04 -3.56 7.51
N ASN A 92 -3.00 -3.23 8.28
CA ASN A 92 -2.28 -1.98 8.11
C ASN A 92 -0.79 -2.09 8.47
N GLY A 93 -0.06 -1.02 8.15
CA GLY A 93 1.34 -0.83 8.49
C GLY A 93 1.83 0.60 8.23
N GLU A 94 3.13 0.80 8.43
CA GLU A 94 3.81 2.09 8.26
C GLU A 94 4.34 2.22 6.83
N PHE A 95 4.12 3.38 6.21
CA PHE A 95 4.74 3.75 4.94
C PHE A 95 5.77 4.86 5.20
N ILE A 96 7.05 4.53 5.16
CA ILE A 96 8.15 5.43 5.51
C ILE A 96 8.70 6.03 4.22
N VAL A 97 8.82 7.36 4.22
CA VAL A 97 9.43 8.12 3.14
C VAL A 97 10.75 8.70 3.68
N GLU A 98 11.87 8.42 2.99
CA GLU A 98 13.23 8.86 3.38
C GLU A 98 13.99 9.62 2.29
#